data_AF-A0AAW1PHM3-F1
#
_entry.id   AF-A0AAW1PHM3-F1
#
_cell.length_a   1.000
_cell.length_b   1.000
_cell.length_c   1.000
_cell.angle_alpha   90.00
_cell.angle_beta   90.00
_cell.angle_gamma   90.00
#
_symmetry.space_group_name_H-M   'P 1'
#
loop_
_entity.id
_entity.type
_entity.pdbx_description
1 polymer ?
#
loop_
_entity_poly.entity_id
_entity_poly.type
_entity_poly.pdbx_seq_one_letter_code
_entity_poly.pdbx_strand_id
1 'polypeptide(L)'
;MLRINMAAEAAAVRLFAGQQAVLGDRPDVAYMKEQEGAYLNHLQALAPGYRARPSLFGPLCSAAGYAVGAASAVLPRNLAASVTGAVQDALSEEYTDQLRQLHTDRLAAEVGPLRDALRQLRDHERAPDDGVKAPDIFALQRPQDLSMEQGMAALVKYTFKGLFTLAGRA
;
A
#
# COMPACT_ATOMS: atom_id res chain seq x y z
N MET A 1 2.73 -12.12 -6.78
CA MET A 1 3.66 -10.98 -6.69
C MET A 1 3.19 -9.82 -7.57
N LEU A 2 3.57 -9.76 -8.86
CA LEU A 2 3.30 -8.58 -9.70
C LEU A 2 1.82 -8.16 -9.77
N ARG A 3 0.89 -9.12 -9.84
CA ARG A 3 -0.55 -8.86 -9.78
C ARG A 3 -1.00 -8.18 -8.47
N ILE A 4 -0.48 -8.66 -7.35
CA ILE A 4 -0.78 -8.12 -6.01
C ILE A 4 -0.28 -6.68 -5.95
N ASN A 5 0.95 -6.45 -6.41
CA ASN A 5 1.58 -5.13 -6.38
C ASN A 5 0.80 -4.13 -7.24
N MET A 6 0.37 -4.54 -8.45
CA MET A 6 -0.50 -3.68 -9.26
C MET A 6 -1.83 -3.35 -8.58
N ALA A 7 -2.45 -4.32 -7.88
CA ALA A 7 -3.69 -4.07 -7.13
C ALA A 7 -3.46 -3.17 -5.91
N ALA A 8 -2.32 -3.32 -5.24
CA ALA A 8 -1.92 -2.55 -4.08
C ALA A 8 -1.59 -1.10 -4.44
N GLU A 9 -0.77 -0.87 -5.47
CA GLU A 9 -0.49 0.48 -5.96
C GLU A 9 -1.75 1.15 -6.52
N ALA A 10 -2.63 0.40 -7.20
CA ALA A 10 -3.92 0.94 -7.62
C ALA A 10 -4.82 1.34 -6.44
N ALA A 11 -4.69 0.70 -5.28
CA ALA A 11 -5.37 1.11 -4.06
C ALA A 11 -4.74 2.39 -3.48
N ALA A 12 -3.41 2.52 -3.48
CA ALA A 12 -2.70 3.72 -3.02
C ALA A 12 -3.03 4.95 -3.88
N VAL A 13 -3.02 4.83 -5.22
CA VAL A 13 -3.47 5.89 -6.14
C VAL A 13 -4.90 6.32 -5.81
N ARG A 14 -5.78 5.36 -5.51
CA ARG A 14 -7.19 5.63 -5.19
C ARG A 14 -7.36 6.24 -3.82
N LEU A 15 -6.52 5.93 -2.85
CA LEU A 15 -6.49 6.58 -1.54
C LEU A 15 -6.25 8.08 -1.71
N PHE A 16 -5.20 8.48 -2.41
CA PHE A 16 -4.95 9.90 -2.65
C PHE A 16 -6.03 10.55 -3.52
N ALA A 17 -6.62 9.83 -4.46
CA ALA A 17 -7.80 10.32 -5.21
C ALA A 17 -9.01 10.57 -4.30
N GLY A 18 -9.25 9.70 -3.30
CA GLY A 18 -10.30 9.88 -2.30
C GLY A 18 -10.03 11.09 -1.39
N GLN A 19 -8.77 11.28 -0.99
CA GLN A 19 -8.36 12.48 -0.24
C GLN A 19 -8.56 13.76 -1.06
N GLN A 20 -8.16 13.74 -2.34
CA GLN A 20 -8.33 14.87 -3.26
C GLN A 20 -9.80 15.23 -3.47
N ALA A 21 -10.71 14.23 -3.48
CA ALA A 21 -12.15 14.46 -3.61
C ALA A 21 -12.75 15.25 -2.43
N VAL A 22 -12.14 15.16 -1.24
CA VAL A 22 -12.61 15.85 -0.03
C VAL A 22 -11.84 17.15 0.22
N LEU A 23 -10.51 17.11 0.06
CA LEU A 23 -9.62 18.23 0.36
C LEU A 23 -9.47 19.24 -0.79
N GLY A 24 -9.96 18.89 -1.99
CA GLY A 24 -9.81 19.70 -3.19
C GLY A 24 -8.40 19.63 -3.77
N ASP A 25 -8.02 20.67 -4.52
CA ASP A 25 -6.81 20.68 -5.34
C ASP A 25 -5.54 21.04 -4.55
N ARG A 26 -5.26 20.21 -3.54
CA ARG A 26 -4.09 20.36 -2.70
C ARG A 26 -2.84 19.82 -3.41
N PRO A 27 -1.75 20.60 -3.53
CA PRO A 27 -0.57 20.19 -4.29
C PRO A 27 0.16 19.00 -3.68
N ASP A 28 0.15 18.85 -2.35
CA ASP A 28 0.76 17.72 -1.66
C ASP A 28 0.02 16.40 -1.96
N VAL A 29 -1.31 16.41 -1.94
CA VAL A 29 -2.12 15.22 -2.28
C VAL A 29 -2.00 14.87 -3.77
N ALA A 30 -2.00 15.88 -4.64
CA ALA A 30 -1.82 15.69 -6.07
C ALA A 30 -0.45 15.08 -6.41
N TYR A 31 0.61 15.58 -5.78
CA TYR A 31 1.96 15.04 -5.93
C TYR A 31 2.05 13.58 -5.50
N MET A 32 1.50 13.23 -4.32
CA MET A 32 1.49 11.85 -3.84
C MET A 32 0.73 10.92 -4.78
N LYS A 33 -0.44 11.35 -5.26
CA LYS A 33 -1.22 10.59 -6.25
C LYS A 33 -0.44 10.35 -7.55
N GLU A 34 0.29 11.35 -8.03
CA GLU A 34 1.12 11.24 -9.23
C GLU A 34 2.28 10.26 -9.02
N GLN A 35 2.96 10.33 -7.86
CA GLN A 35 4.01 9.37 -7.51
C GLN A 35 3.49 7.93 -7.51
N GLU A 36 2.39 7.65 -6.80
CA GLU A 36 1.79 6.30 -6.79
C GLU A 36 1.36 5.85 -8.19
N GLY A 37 0.90 6.80 -9.02
CA GLY A 37 0.57 6.56 -10.41
C GLY A 37 1.78 6.12 -11.23
N ALA A 38 2.94 6.74 -11.01
CA ALA A 38 4.18 6.35 -11.66
C ALA A 38 4.62 4.94 -11.25
N TYR A 39 4.48 4.55 -9.98
CA TYR A 39 4.77 3.19 -9.52
C TYR A 39 3.83 2.15 -10.14
N LEU A 40 2.53 2.43 -10.17
CA LEU A 40 1.57 1.56 -10.83
C LEU A 40 1.91 1.38 -12.31
N ASN A 41 2.22 2.47 -13.03
CA ASN A 41 2.59 2.43 -14.44
C ASN A 41 3.88 1.61 -14.66
N HIS A 42 4.87 1.77 -13.79
CA HIS A 42 6.10 1.00 -13.84
C HIS A 42 5.85 -0.50 -13.69
N LEU A 43 5.01 -0.91 -12.73
CA LEU A 43 4.64 -2.31 -12.54
C LEU A 43 3.81 -2.86 -13.72
N GLN A 44 2.89 -2.07 -14.27
CA GLN A 44 2.10 -2.45 -15.44
C GLN A 44 2.98 -2.66 -16.68
N ALA A 45 4.03 -1.86 -16.86
CA ALA A 45 5.00 -2.04 -17.94
C ALA A 45 5.76 -3.37 -17.84
N LEU A 46 5.98 -3.88 -16.62
CA LEU A 46 6.61 -5.19 -16.40
C LEU A 46 5.63 -6.36 -16.65
N ALA A 47 4.32 -6.14 -16.57
CA ALA A 47 3.32 -7.20 -16.59
C ALA A 47 3.38 -8.13 -17.83
N PRO A 48 3.55 -7.62 -19.07
CA PRO A 48 3.67 -8.48 -20.25
C PRO A 48 4.88 -9.42 -20.18
N GLY A 49 6.02 -8.94 -19.70
CA GLY A 49 7.26 -9.71 -19.60
C GLY A 49 7.16 -10.89 -18.64
N TYR A 50 6.35 -10.75 -17.59
CA TYR A 50 6.10 -11.79 -16.59
C TYR A 50 4.76 -12.52 -16.78
N ARG A 51 4.05 -12.28 -17.90
CA ARG A 51 2.71 -12.82 -18.19
C ARG A 51 1.71 -12.61 -17.04
N ALA A 52 1.86 -11.51 -16.31
CA ALA A 52 1.00 -11.18 -15.18
C ALA A 52 -0.33 -10.60 -15.69
N ARG A 53 -1.43 -11.24 -15.32
CA ARG A 53 -2.79 -10.73 -15.56
C ARG A 53 -3.23 -9.80 -14.44
N PRO A 54 -4.09 -8.79 -14.72
CA PRO A 54 -4.74 -7.99 -13.68
C PRO A 54 -5.50 -8.87 -12.66
N SER A 55 -5.62 -8.38 -11.43
CA SER A 55 -6.37 -9.08 -10.38
C SER A 55 -7.86 -8.91 -10.55
N LEU A 56 -8.63 -9.98 -10.35
CA LEU A 56 -10.10 -9.92 -10.27
C LEU A 56 -10.57 -9.07 -9.09
N PHE A 57 -9.82 -9.08 -7.97
CA PHE A 57 -10.12 -8.27 -6.79
C PHE A 57 -9.45 -6.88 -6.84
N GLY A 58 -8.72 -6.55 -7.92
CA GLY A 58 -8.14 -5.22 -8.11
C GLY A 58 -9.14 -4.07 -7.94
N PRO A 59 -10.33 -4.13 -8.57
CA PRO A 59 -11.38 -3.12 -8.39
C PRO A 59 -11.84 -2.96 -6.93
N LEU A 60 -11.87 -4.06 -6.16
CA LEU A 60 -12.23 -4.03 -4.74
C LEU A 60 -11.15 -3.31 -3.92
N CYS A 61 -9.87 -3.61 -4.18
CA CYS A 61 -8.75 -2.91 -3.55
C CYS A 61 -8.78 -1.40 -3.87
N SER A 62 -9.03 -1.05 -5.13
CA SER A 62 -9.19 0.35 -5.56
C SER A 62 -10.36 1.06 -4.86
N ALA A 63 -11.50 0.39 -4.70
CA ALA A 63 -12.65 0.94 -3.99
C ALA A 63 -12.35 1.15 -2.50
N ALA A 64 -11.70 0.16 -1.85
CA ALA A 64 -11.27 0.27 -0.46
C ALA A 64 -10.27 1.42 -0.24
N GLY A 65 -9.28 1.54 -1.14
CA GLY A 65 -8.34 2.66 -1.15
C GLY A 65 -9.06 4.01 -1.20
N TYR A 66 -9.96 4.18 -2.16
CA TYR A 66 -10.75 5.43 -2.29
C TYR A 66 -11.58 5.74 -1.05
N ALA A 67 -12.29 4.75 -0.51
CA ALA A 67 -13.13 4.95 0.67
C ALA A 67 -12.31 5.37 1.89
N VAL A 68 -11.18 4.71 2.14
CA VAL A 68 -10.27 5.04 3.24
C VAL A 68 -9.62 6.40 3.03
N GLY A 69 -9.25 6.74 1.80
CA GLY A 69 -8.75 8.06 1.43
C GLY A 69 -9.75 9.17 1.75
N ALA A 70 -10.98 9.06 1.26
CA ALA A 70 -12.04 10.04 1.51
C ALA A 70 -12.38 10.14 3.01
N ALA A 71 -12.44 9.01 3.72
CA ALA A 71 -12.69 8.98 5.16
C ALA A 71 -11.52 9.59 5.97
N SER A 72 -10.27 9.34 5.59
CA SER A 72 -9.11 9.92 6.27
C SER A 72 -9.01 11.43 6.10
N ALA A 73 -9.46 11.97 4.97
CA ALA A 73 -9.41 13.40 4.70
C ALA A 73 -10.27 14.26 5.65
N VAL A 74 -11.29 13.68 6.30
CA VAL A 74 -12.08 14.39 7.31
C VAL A 74 -11.53 14.26 8.72
N LEU A 75 -10.49 13.43 8.93
CA LEU A 75 -9.88 13.22 10.24
C LEU A 75 -8.87 14.34 10.57
N PRO A 76 -8.59 14.55 11.87
CA PRO A 76 -7.43 15.31 12.31
C PRO A 76 -6.12 14.85 11.64
N ARG A 77 -5.20 15.78 11.43
CA ARG A 77 -3.97 15.57 10.63
C ARG A 77 -3.15 14.36 11.06
N ASN A 78 -2.95 14.16 12.36
CA ASN A 78 -2.27 13.01 12.94
C ASN A 78 -2.97 11.68 12.60
N LEU A 79 -4.29 11.62 12.75
CA LEU A 79 -5.07 10.42 12.42
C LEU A 79 -5.07 10.13 10.92
N ALA A 80 -5.23 11.17 10.08
CA ALA A 80 -5.17 11.04 8.64
C ALA A 80 -3.78 10.53 8.17
N ALA A 81 -2.71 11.06 8.77
CA ALA A 81 -1.35 10.62 8.52
C ALA A 81 -1.12 9.17 8.94
N SER A 82 -1.59 8.76 10.13
CA SER A 82 -1.50 7.38 10.63
C SER A 82 -2.28 6.39 9.75
N VAL A 83 -3.47 6.74 9.27
CA VAL A 83 -4.26 5.89 8.34
C VAL A 83 -3.57 5.76 6.99
N THR A 84 -3.07 6.87 6.43
CA THR A 84 -2.34 6.86 5.15
C THR A 84 -1.04 6.05 5.27
N GLY A 85 -0.28 6.30 6.33
CA GLY A 85 0.94 5.57 6.67
C GLY A 85 0.69 4.09 6.87
N ALA A 86 -0.43 3.69 7.48
CA ALA A 86 -0.78 2.28 7.66
C ALA A 86 -1.02 1.53 6.34
N VAL A 87 -1.65 2.18 5.35
CA VAL A 87 -1.79 1.60 4.01
C VAL A 87 -0.42 1.46 3.36
N GLN A 88 0.40 2.51 3.41
CA GLN A 88 1.74 2.50 2.83
C GLN A 88 2.68 1.47 3.49
N ASP A 89 2.59 1.31 4.80
CA ASP A 89 3.31 0.28 5.54
C ASP A 89 2.88 -1.13 5.09
N ALA A 90 1.59 -1.35 4.80
CA ALA A 90 1.12 -2.63 4.28
C ALA A 90 1.71 -2.94 2.89
N LEU A 91 1.85 -1.93 2.03
CA LEU A 91 2.51 -2.07 0.73
C LEU A 91 4.00 -2.39 0.88
N SER A 92 4.73 -1.63 1.69
CA SER A 92 6.16 -1.84 1.92
C SER A 92 6.48 -3.21 2.53
N GLU A 93 5.61 -3.70 3.40
CA GLU A 93 5.72 -5.05 3.97
C GLU A 93 5.53 -6.13 2.90
N GLU A 94 4.55 -5.97 2.00
CA GLU A 94 4.33 -6.88 0.87
C GLU A 94 5.57 -6.97 -0.03
N TYR A 95 6.24 -5.85 -0.33
CA TYR A 95 7.49 -5.87 -1.10
C TYR A 95 8.62 -6.57 -0.38
N THR A 96 8.74 -6.34 0.93
CA THR A 96 9.74 -7.01 1.76
C THR A 96 9.53 -8.52 1.78
N ASP A 97 8.29 -8.96 1.96
CA ASP A 97 7.93 -10.38 1.98
C ASP A 97 8.15 -11.04 0.62
N GLN A 98 7.81 -10.36 -0.48
CA GLN A 98 8.06 -10.86 -1.83
C GLN A 98 9.57 -10.96 -2.16
N LEU A 99 10.37 -9.95 -1.78
CA LEU A 99 11.82 -10.00 -1.94
C LEU A 99 12.44 -11.15 -1.15
N ARG A 100 11.95 -11.40 0.08
CA ARG A 100 12.37 -12.55 0.90
C ARG A 100 12.00 -13.86 0.22
N GLN A 101 10.79 -13.97 -0.32
CA GLN A 101 10.35 -15.16 -1.04
C GLN A 101 11.20 -15.43 -2.29
N LEU A 102 11.49 -14.40 -3.10
CA LEU A 102 12.35 -14.54 -4.29
C LEU A 102 13.77 -15.03 -3.93
N HIS A 103 14.28 -14.62 -2.77
CA HIS A 103 15.56 -15.11 -2.26
C HIS A 103 15.47 -16.58 -1.82
N THR A 104 14.46 -16.94 -1.02
CA THR A 104 14.24 -18.32 -0.56
C THR A 104 14.07 -19.30 -1.71
N ASP A 105 13.29 -18.92 -2.73
CA ASP A 105 12.98 -19.74 -3.89
C ASP A 105 14.13 -19.79 -4.92
N ARG A 106 15.23 -19.04 -4.68
CA ARG A 106 16.39 -18.87 -5.59
C ARG A 106 16.05 -18.28 -6.96
N LEU A 107 14.88 -17.64 -7.08
CA LEU A 107 14.40 -17.01 -8.31
C LEU A 107 14.91 -15.56 -8.49
N ALA A 108 15.56 -14.98 -7.48
CA ALA A 108 16.00 -13.58 -7.48
C ALA A 108 16.93 -13.20 -8.64
N ALA A 109 17.65 -14.17 -9.25
CA ALA A 109 18.47 -13.94 -10.44
C ALA A 109 17.64 -13.96 -11.74
N GLU A 110 16.59 -14.79 -11.79
CA GLU A 110 15.74 -14.99 -12.97
C GLU A 110 14.77 -13.82 -13.19
N VAL A 111 14.34 -13.17 -12.11
CA VAL A 111 13.39 -12.05 -12.15
C VAL A 111 14.05 -10.70 -11.85
N GLY A 112 15.26 -10.48 -12.35
CA GLY A 112 16.08 -9.27 -12.11
C GLY A 112 15.29 -7.95 -12.17
N PRO A 113 14.64 -7.61 -13.31
CA PRO A 113 13.87 -6.37 -13.43
C PRO A 113 12.75 -6.21 -12.38
N LEU A 114 11.99 -7.27 -12.12
CA LEU A 114 10.94 -7.25 -11.07
C LEU A 114 11.54 -7.09 -9.68
N ARG A 115 12.64 -7.79 -9.37
CA ARG A 115 13.33 -7.67 -8.08
C ARG A 115 13.83 -6.24 -7.85
N ASP A 116 14.39 -5.63 -8.88
CA ASP A 116 14.94 -4.28 -8.77
C ASP A 116 13.81 -3.24 -8.62
N ALA A 117 12.70 -3.41 -9.34
CA ALA A 117 11.48 -2.63 -9.12
C ALA A 117 10.97 -2.77 -7.67
N LEU A 118 10.86 -4.00 -7.16
CA LEU A 118 10.43 -4.27 -5.78
C LEU A 118 11.34 -3.61 -4.73
N ARG A 119 12.66 -3.61 -4.95
CA ARG A 119 13.61 -2.92 -4.07
C ARG A 119 13.40 -1.41 -4.08
N GLN A 120 13.28 -0.82 -5.26
CA GLN A 120 13.01 0.61 -5.39
C GLN A 120 11.70 1.01 -4.69
N LEU A 121 10.65 0.21 -4.86
CA LEU A 121 9.35 0.46 -4.24
C LEU A 121 9.40 0.34 -2.70
N ARG A 122 10.16 -0.64 -2.17
CA ARG A 122 10.36 -0.81 -0.72
C ARG A 122 11.18 0.31 -0.09
N ASP A 123 12.23 0.75 -0.78
CA ASP A 123 13.19 1.73 -0.25
C ASP A 123 12.70 3.18 -0.39
N HIS A 124 11.60 3.39 -1.14
CA HIS A 124 10.99 4.70 -1.27
C HIS A 124 10.23 5.11 0.00
N GLU A 125 10.39 6.36 0.40
CA GLU A 125 9.69 6.94 1.53
C GLU A 125 8.24 7.28 1.14
N ARG A 126 7.29 6.55 1.72
CA ARG A 126 5.86 6.59 1.33
C ARG A 126 4.93 7.13 2.42
N ALA A 127 5.36 7.05 3.69
CA ALA A 127 4.51 7.42 4.82
C ALA A 127 4.61 8.92 5.10
N PRO A 128 3.51 9.61 5.41
CA PRO A 128 3.57 10.99 5.90
C PRO A 128 4.33 11.05 7.23
N ASP A 129 5.27 11.99 7.37
CA ASP A 129 6.16 12.14 8.55
C ASP A 129 5.41 12.25 9.89
N ASP A 130 4.16 12.68 9.86
CA ASP A 130 3.36 12.98 11.06
C ASP A 130 2.53 11.79 11.57
N GLY A 131 2.58 10.64 10.90
CA GLY A 131 1.78 9.46 11.24
C GLY A 131 2.45 8.52 12.24
N VAL A 132 1.69 8.00 13.19
CA VAL A 132 2.12 6.89 14.05
C VAL A 132 2.03 5.59 13.27
N LYS A 133 3.13 4.85 13.20
CA LYS A 133 3.18 3.54 12.53
C LYS A 133 2.24 2.54 13.19
N ALA A 134 1.70 1.65 12.37
CA ALA A 134 0.88 0.55 12.89
C ALA A 134 1.69 -0.29 13.89
N PRO A 135 1.10 -0.65 15.04
CA PRO A 135 1.78 -1.45 16.06
C PRO A 135 2.12 -2.84 15.52
N ASP A 136 3.15 -3.44 16.10
CA ASP A 136 3.52 -4.81 15.79
C ASP A 136 2.52 -5.83 16.39
N ILE A 137 2.67 -7.09 15.98
CA ILE A 137 1.78 -8.17 16.42
C ILE A 137 1.85 -8.37 17.95
N PHE A 138 2.99 -8.07 18.58
CA PHE A 138 3.15 -8.20 20.03
C PHE A 138 2.35 -7.13 20.79
N ALA A 139 2.37 -5.89 20.31
CA ALA A 139 1.57 -4.81 20.85
C ALA A 139 0.06 -5.07 20.70
N LEU A 140 -0.37 -5.75 19.63
CA LEU A 140 -1.79 -6.16 19.47
C LEU A 140 -2.26 -7.17 20.50
N GLN A 141 -1.36 -7.89 21.18
CA GLN A 141 -1.73 -8.80 22.27
C GLN A 141 -2.19 -8.04 23.52
N ARG A 142 -1.91 -6.73 23.60
CA ARG A 142 -2.33 -5.84 24.69
C ARG A 142 -3.11 -4.65 24.10
N PRO A 143 -4.32 -4.90 23.56
CA PRO A 143 -5.08 -3.85 22.89
C PRO A 143 -5.42 -2.67 23.80
N GLN A 144 -5.47 -2.88 25.11
CA GLN A 144 -5.68 -1.82 26.11
C GLN A 144 -4.54 -0.79 26.20
N ASP A 145 -3.34 -1.14 25.72
CA ASP A 145 -2.16 -0.26 25.76
C ASP A 145 -2.02 0.58 24.47
N LEU A 146 -2.89 0.37 23.48
CA LEU A 146 -2.82 1.03 22.18
C LEU A 146 -3.47 2.42 22.23
N SER A 147 -2.78 3.42 21.67
CA SER A 147 -3.41 4.70 21.38
C SER A 147 -4.48 4.53 20.30
N MET A 148 -5.43 5.47 20.23
CA MET A 148 -6.45 5.48 19.16
C MET A 148 -5.80 5.48 17.77
N GLU A 149 -4.69 6.20 17.60
CA GLU A 149 -3.95 6.26 16.34
C GLU A 149 -3.36 4.89 15.97
N GLN A 150 -2.75 4.20 16.95
CA GLN A 150 -2.19 2.86 16.75
C GLN A 150 -3.28 1.82 16.47
N GLY A 151 -4.41 1.90 17.16
CA GLY A 151 -5.56 1.02 16.92
C GLY A 151 -6.13 1.17 15.51
N MET A 152 -6.31 2.42 15.06
CA MET A 152 -6.76 2.73 13.69
C MET A 152 -5.73 2.29 12.64
N ALA A 153 -4.45 2.60 12.86
CA ALA A 153 -3.38 2.20 11.96
C ALA A 153 -3.28 0.67 11.83
N ALA A 154 -3.39 -0.07 12.94
CA ALA A 154 -3.44 -1.53 12.91
C ALA A 154 -4.63 -2.04 12.09
N LEU A 155 -5.83 -1.57 12.41
CA LEU A 155 -7.04 -2.00 11.72
C LEU A 155 -6.92 -1.80 10.21
N VAL A 156 -6.46 -0.63 9.77
CA VAL A 156 -6.26 -0.31 8.36
C VAL A 156 -5.19 -1.20 7.75
N LYS A 157 -3.99 -1.26 8.35
CA LYS A 157 -2.85 -2.04 7.82
C LYS A 157 -3.23 -3.51 7.58
N TYR A 158 -3.80 -4.17 8.59
CA TYR A 158 -4.12 -5.60 8.48
C TYR A 158 -5.31 -5.87 7.58
N THR A 159 -6.27 -4.95 7.47
CA THR A 159 -7.36 -5.04 6.48
C THR A 159 -6.79 -5.00 5.05
N PHE A 160 -5.89 -4.06 4.76
CA PHE A 160 -5.25 -3.99 3.44
C PHE A 160 -4.34 -5.19 3.16
N LYS A 161 -3.59 -5.68 4.15
CA LYS A 161 -2.80 -6.91 4.01
C LYS A 161 -3.68 -8.10 3.61
N GLY A 162 -4.85 -8.24 4.23
CA GLY A 162 -5.86 -9.24 3.85
C GLY A 162 -6.38 -9.06 2.42
N LEU A 163 -6.73 -7.83 2.04
CA LEU A 163 -7.19 -7.50 0.68
C LEU A 163 -6.14 -7.80 -0.39
N PHE A 164 -4.87 -7.45 -0.16
CA PHE A 164 -3.78 -7.74 -1.09
C PHE A 164 -3.52 -9.24 -1.24
N THR A 165 -3.60 -9.98 -0.13
CA THR A 165 -3.51 -11.44 -0.15
C THR A 165 -4.64 -12.04 -1.01
N LEU A 166 -5.88 -11.54 -0.89
CA LEU A 166 -7.00 -11.97 -1.72
C LEU A 166 -6.78 -11.63 -3.19
N ALA A 167 -6.25 -10.43 -3.49
CA ALA A 167 -5.93 -10.01 -4.85
C ALA A 167 -4.88 -10.90 -5.55
N GLY A 168 -4.06 -11.60 -4.77
CA GLY A 168 -3.09 -12.57 -5.28
C GLY A 168 -3.66 -13.94 -5.62
N ARG A 169 -4.81 -14.30 -5.05
CA ARG A 169 -5.43 -15.64 -5.18
C ARG A 169 -6.37 -15.79 -6.37
N ALA A 170 -6.72 -14.68 -7.05
CA ALA A 170 -7.56 -14.67 -8.25
C ALA A 170 -6.77 -14.35 -9.53
#